data_AF-A0A1L0AUM2-F1
#
_entry.id   AF-A0A1L0AUM2-F1
#
_cell.length_a   1.000
_cell.length_b   1.000
_cell.length_c   1.000
_cell.angle_alpha   90.00
_cell.angle_beta   90.00
_cell.angle_gamma   90.00
#
_symmetry.space_group_name_H-M   'P 1'
#
loop_
_entity.id
_entity.type
_entity.pdbx_description
1 polymer ?
#
loop_
_entity_poly.entity_id
_entity_poly.type
_entity_poly.pdbx_seq_one_letter_code
_entity_poly.pdbx_strand_id
1 'polypeptide(L)'
;MIKKWVGYTNLQQELVEKYHTRKLNPLSADTLEFEQELQGYGHLLMFYNFQIHSDMSAFISGINFPPKLFIRFNSLVEMENLHLEYKKLYELMAVFMGSDFKVDTIEVSVESHISSPNTCVYFPTTNRTYGSDYPAFPLSRNLKFHDLPIPELPLECFNHYYQLSEDDRSMFSRYLRYQRMKSEEERFLGYFRLLESLTYKTKPYVDPEALEELLNDSEKCILESLNGKGSNKDIKTLISRIGRLNNSKYNTAKCIIDFYAELPSALKEGIVFENQDIQDICTLRNDITHANAYTIDEDKLAKYSSFTNALLYIALLKKLGIHQESGAKVVHRLNSYHLIQKYD
;
A
#
# COMPACT_ATOMS: atom_id res chain seq x y z
N MET A 1 -19.38 1.76 -0.42
CA MET A 1 -18.00 1.27 -0.58
C MET A 1 -17.72 0.08 0.33
N ILE A 2 -17.86 0.19 1.66
CA ILE A 2 -17.55 -0.90 2.62
C ILE A 2 -18.25 -2.22 2.23
N LYS A 3 -19.53 -2.16 1.81
CA LYS A 3 -20.26 -3.32 1.25
C LYS A 3 -19.51 -4.08 0.15
N LYS A 4 -18.86 -3.38 -0.79
CA LYS A 4 -18.09 -3.99 -1.88
C LYS A 4 -16.78 -4.61 -1.39
N TRP A 5 -16.14 -3.97 -0.41
CA TRP A 5 -14.89 -4.44 0.16
C TRP A 5 -15.09 -5.72 0.99
N VAL A 6 -16.17 -5.76 1.77
CA VAL A 6 -16.54 -6.91 2.61
C VAL A 6 -17.05 -8.09 1.78
N GLY A 7 -17.87 -7.82 0.76
CA GLY A 7 -18.57 -8.86 0.02
C GLY A 7 -19.79 -9.39 0.77
N TYR A 8 -20.28 -10.56 0.35
CA TYR A 8 -21.42 -11.23 0.99
C TYR A 8 -20.93 -12.32 1.95
N THR A 9 -21.17 -12.15 3.25
CA THR A 9 -20.63 -13.02 4.31
C THR A 9 -21.66 -13.98 4.89
N ASN A 10 -21.21 -15.07 5.52
CA ASN A 10 -22.10 -15.98 6.24
C ASN A 10 -22.81 -15.26 7.40
N LEU A 11 -22.15 -14.30 8.07
CA LEU A 11 -22.76 -13.52 9.14
C LEU A 11 -23.97 -12.71 8.65
N GLN A 12 -23.92 -12.16 7.43
CA GLN A 12 -25.07 -11.46 6.86
C GLN A 12 -26.27 -12.38 6.67
N GLN A 13 -26.05 -13.65 6.28
CA GLN A 13 -27.12 -14.64 6.20
C GLN A 13 -27.67 -14.98 7.59
N GLU A 14 -26.79 -15.22 8.56
CA GLU A 14 -27.18 -15.53 9.94
C GLU A 14 -27.99 -14.40 10.57
N LEU A 15 -27.66 -13.13 10.30
CA LEU A 15 -28.41 -11.98 10.79
C LEU A 15 -29.85 -11.95 10.26
N VAL A 16 -30.05 -12.30 8.99
CA VAL A 16 -31.39 -12.42 8.38
C VAL A 16 -32.18 -13.56 9.04
N GLU A 17 -31.55 -14.71 9.27
CA GLU A 17 -32.19 -15.85 9.95
C GLU A 17 -32.53 -15.55 11.42
N LYS A 18 -31.61 -14.92 12.16
CA LYS A 18 -31.82 -14.46 13.55
C LYS A 18 -32.95 -13.43 13.63
N TYR A 19 -33.08 -12.55 12.64
CA TYR A 19 -34.19 -11.60 12.56
C TYR A 19 -35.53 -12.33 12.39
N HIS A 20 -35.63 -13.26 11.43
CA HIS A 20 -36.86 -14.03 11.21
C HIS A 20 -37.26 -14.89 12.41
N THR A 21 -36.29 -15.42 13.15
CA THR A 21 -36.52 -16.22 14.36
C THR A 21 -36.73 -15.38 15.63
N ARG A 22 -36.72 -14.04 15.53
CA ARG A 22 -36.84 -13.07 16.65
C ARG A 22 -35.79 -13.26 17.74
N LYS A 23 -34.61 -13.76 17.37
CA LYS A 23 -33.46 -13.97 18.28
C LYS A 23 -32.37 -12.92 18.11
N LEU A 24 -32.47 -12.06 17.11
CA LEU A 24 -31.49 -11.02 16.85
C LEU A 24 -31.45 -10.01 18.00
N ASN A 25 -30.28 -9.85 18.62
CA ASN A 25 -30.00 -8.72 19.51
C ASN A 25 -29.13 -7.68 18.77
N PRO A 26 -29.71 -6.53 18.33
CA PRO A 26 -29.01 -5.54 17.52
C PRO A 26 -27.84 -4.84 18.22
N LEU A 27 -27.81 -4.86 19.55
CA LEU A 27 -26.79 -4.20 20.38
C LEU A 27 -25.74 -5.19 20.91
N SER A 28 -25.73 -6.43 20.40
CA SER A 28 -24.85 -7.49 20.87
C SER A 28 -23.71 -7.78 19.90
N ALA A 29 -22.79 -8.66 20.34
CA ALA A 29 -21.75 -9.25 19.51
C ALA A 29 -22.28 -10.01 18.28
N ASP A 30 -23.58 -10.30 18.20
CA ASP A 30 -24.19 -10.96 17.03
C ASP A 30 -23.95 -10.21 15.72
N THR A 31 -23.72 -8.89 15.77
CA THR A 31 -23.53 -8.05 14.58
C THR A 31 -22.06 -7.83 14.21
N LEU A 32 -21.12 -8.30 15.03
CA LEU A 32 -19.69 -8.09 14.88
C LEU A 32 -19.10 -9.10 13.90
N GLU A 33 -18.53 -8.64 12.78
CA GLU A 33 -17.82 -9.50 11.82
C GLU A 33 -16.35 -9.71 12.24
N PHE A 34 -15.68 -8.65 12.71
CA PHE A 34 -14.35 -8.78 13.30
C PHE A 34 -14.02 -7.62 14.24
N GLU A 35 -13.09 -7.89 15.15
CA GLU A 35 -12.41 -6.91 16.00
C GLU A 35 -10.90 -7.16 15.88
N GLN A 36 -10.14 -6.09 15.60
CA GLN A 36 -8.70 -6.11 15.49
C GLN A 36 -8.11 -5.10 16.47
N GLU A 37 -7.25 -5.58 17.37
CA GLU A 37 -6.48 -4.71 18.25
C GLU A 37 -5.44 -3.92 17.44
N LEU A 38 -5.39 -2.61 17.68
CA LEU A 38 -4.36 -1.70 17.23
C LEU A 38 -3.51 -1.35 18.46
N GLN A 39 -2.37 -2.04 18.61
CA GLN A 39 -1.56 -2.00 19.83
C GLN A 39 -1.18 -0.57 20.21
N GLY A 40 -1.50 -0.16 21.42
CA GLY A 40 -1.24 1.19 21.93
C GLY A 40 -2.11 2.28 21.31
N TYR A 41 -3.09 1.93 20.46
CA TYR A 41 -3.90 2.89 19.71
C TYR A 41 -5.39 2.77 20.00
N GLY A 42 -5.93 1.55 19.96
CA GLY A 42 -7.37 1.33 19.96
C GLY A 42 -7.77 -0.02 19.41
N HIS A 43 -9.04 -0.20 19.07
CA HIS A 43 -9.57 -1.38 18.39
C HIS A 43 -10.33 -0.95 17.14
N LEU A 44 -10.08 -1.66 16.03
CA LEU A 44 -10.82 -1.53 14.78
C LEU A 44 -11.91 -2.61 14.77
N LEU A 45 -13.16 -2.20 14.64
CA LEU A 45 -14.32 -3.09 14.61
C LEU A 45 -15.06 -2.93 13.30
N MET A 46 -15.53 -4.05 12.77
CA MET A 46 -16.52 -4.04 11.71
C MET A 46 -17.76 -4.79 12.15
N PHE A 47 -18.90 -4.14 12.03
CA PHE A 47 -20.19 -4.70 12.42
C PHE A 47 -21.29 -4.28 11.44
N TYR A 48 -22.41 -5.01 11.46
CA TYR A 48 -23.59 -4.68 10.68
C TYR A 48 -24.61 -3.92 11.51
N ASN A 49 -24.85 -2.66 11.15
CA ASN A 49 -25.83 -1.85 11.86
C ASN A 49 -27.25 -2.22 11.42
N PHE A 50 -28.15 -2.57 12.33
CA PHE A 50 -29.54 -2.89 11.99
C PHE A 50 -30.35 -1.61 11.75
N GLN A 51 -30.99 -1.50 10.59
CA GLN A 51 -31.85 -0.36 10.24
C GLN A 51 -33.17 -0.83 9.63
N ILE A 52 -34.28 -0.33 10.17
CA ILE A 52 -35.63 -0.54 9.62
C ILE A 52 -36.00 0.73 8.84
N HIS A 53 -36.43 0.55 7.60
CA HIS A 53 -36.95 1.62 6.77
C HIS A 53 -38.43 1.32 6.47
N SER A 54 -39.28 2.33 6.59
CA SER A 54 -40.71 2.21 6.28
C SER A 54 -41.14 3.42 5.47
N ASP A 55 -41.71 3.17 4.29
CA ASP A 55 -42.45 4.16 3.53
C ASP A 55 -43.95 3.89 3.71
N MET A 56 -44.57 4.70 4.56
CA MET A 56 -46.01 4.58 4.87
C MET A 56 -46.88 4.95 3.66
N SER A 57 -46.37 5.78 2.74
CA SER A 57 -47.13 6.25 1.58
C SER A 57 -47.21 5.19 0.47
N ALA A 58 -46.15 4.40 0.32
CA ALA A 58 -46.11 3.25 -0.58
C ALA A 58 -46.53 1.93 0.10
N PHE A 59 -46.79 1.93 1.41
CA PHE A 59 -47.01 0.74 2.25
C PHE A 59 -45.88 -0.30 2.13
N ILE A 60 -44.63 0.19 2.15
CA ILE A 60 -43.42 -0.65 2.04
C ILE A 60 -42.65 -0.60 3.36
N SER A 61 -42.21 -1.75 3.84
CA SER A 61 -41.24 -1.87 4.92
C SER A 61 -40.08 -2.76 4.51
N GLY A 62 -38.87 -2.37 4.89
CA GLY A 62 -37.65 -3.10 4.60
C GLY A 62 -36.65 -3.04 5.75
N ILE A 63 -35.78 -4.04 5.79
CA ILE A 63 -34.66 -4.12 6.72
C ILE A 63 -33.35 -4.00 5.95
N ASN A 64 -32.37 -3.35 6.55
CA ASN A 64 -31.04 -3.20 5.98
C ASN A 64 -30.01 -3.38 7.09
N PHE A 65 -28.92 -4.06 6.75
CA PHE A 65 -27.78 -4.32 7.62
C PHE A 65 -26.52 -3.72 7.00
N PRO A 66 -26.38 -2.38 6.89
CA PRO A 66 -25.16 -1.79 6.35
C PRO A 66 -23.94 -2.12 7.22
N PRO A 67 -22.83 -2.59 6.62
CA PRO A 67 -21.58 -2.72 7.33
C PRO A 67 -21.04 -1.33 7.69
N LYS A 68 -20.61 -1.18 8.93
CA LYS A 68 -19.91 -0.01 9.45
C LYS A 68 -18.52 -0.41 9.91
N LEU A 69 -17.55 0.45 9.62
CA LEU A 69 -16.19 0.33 10.14
C LEU A 69 -16.02 1.39 11.23
N PHE A 70 -15.54 0.98 12.38
CA PHE A 70 -15.48 1.79 13.59
C PHE A 70 -14.12 1.65 14.25
N ILE A 71 -13.54 2.77 14.69
CA ILE A 71 -12.31 2.76 15.49
C ILE A 71 -12.66 3.28 16.88
N ARG A 72 -12.38 2.45 17.89
CA ARG A 72 -12.41 2.85 19.30
C ARG A 72 -10.99 3.19 19.72
N PHE A 73 -10.72 4.44 20.08
CA PHE A 73 -9.40 4.85 20.55
C PHE A 73 -9.20 4.51 22.04
N ASN A 74 -7.97 4.15 22.42
CA ASN A 74 -7.61 3.92 23.83
C ASN A 74 -7.47 5.24 24.61
N SER A 75 -7.12 6.32 23.90
CA SER A 75 -6.99 7.67 24.44
C SER A 75 -7.93 8.63 23.73
N LEU A 76 -8.35 9.68 24.43
CA LEU A 76 -9.16 10.74 23.83
C LEU A 76 -8.40 11.40 22.67
N VAL A 77 -9.10 11.55 21.55
CA VAL A 77 -8.60 12.28 20.37
C VAL A 77 -9.25 13.65 20.38
N GLU A 78 -8.42 14.70 20.36
CA GLU A 78 -8.91 16.07 20.23
C GLU A 78 -9.62 16.26 18.89
N MET A 79 -10.74 16.98 18.89
CA MET A 79 -11.55 17.20 17.68
C MET A 79 -10.74 17.83 16.53
N GLU A 80 -9.72 18.64 16.85
CA GLU A 80 -8.82 19.24 15.87
C GLU A 80 -8.00 18.18 15.11
N ASN A 81 -7.67 17.06 15.76
CA ASN A 81 -6.86 15.99 15.20
C ASN A 81 -7.69 14.88 14.51
N LEU A 82 -9.02 14.93 14.63
CA LEU A 82 -9.92 13.92 14.04
C LEU A 82 -9.72 13.75 12.51
N HIS A 83 -9.41 14.84 11.81
CA HIS A 83 -9.17 14.80 10.38
C HIS A 83 -7.92 13.98 10.00
N LEU A 84 -6.89 13.99 10.85
CA LEU A 84 -5.67 13.19 10.67
C LEU A 84 -5.98 11.71 10.86
N GLU A 85 -6.81 11.39 11.85
CA GLU A 85 -7.26 10.03 12.13
C GLU A 85 -8.09 9.44 11.00
N TYR A 86 -9.06 10.23 10.52
CA TYR A 86 -9.84 9.88 9.35
C TYR A 86 -8.93 9.65 8.13
N LYS A 87 -7.97 10.56 7.90
CA LYS A 87 -7.05 10.46 6.76
C LYS A 87 -6.21 9.18 6.80
N LYS A 88 -5.69 8.78 7.97
CA LYS A 88 -4.92 7.53 8.14
C LYS A 88 -5.75 6.33 7.67
N LEU A 89 -6.98 6.21 8.16
CA LEU A 89 -7.87 5.12 7.78
C LEU A 89 -8.26 5.19 6.31
N TYR A 90 -8.59 6.39 5.81
CA TYR A 90 -8.96 6.60 4.41
C TYR A 90 -7.85 6.16 3.46
N GLU A 91 -6.61 6.57 3.72
CA GLU A 91 -5.46 6.25 2.86
C GLU A 91 -5.21 4.75 2.80
N LEU A 92 -5.23 4.06 3.95
CA LEU A 92 -5.09 2.61 3.99
C LEU A 92 -6.22 1.91 3.22
N MET A 93 -7.46 2.32 3.47
CA MET A 93 -8.61 1.75 2.76
C MET A 93 -8.55 2.03 1.26
N ALA A 94 -8.04 3.19 0.83
CA ALA A 94 -7.94 3.54 -0.59
C ALA A 94 -6.91 2.65 -1.30
N VAL A 95 -5.83 2.26 -0.60
CA VAL A 95 -4.86 1.26 -1.10
C VAL A 95 -5.54 -0.11 -1.29
N PHE A 96 -6.35 -0.58 -0.33
CA PHE A 96 -7.07 -1.84 -0.50
C PHE A 96 -8.18 -1.77 -1.56
N MET A 97 -8.83 -0.63 -1.70
CA MET A 97 -9.80 -0.41 -2.78
C MET A 97 -9.12 -0.34 -4.14
N GLY A 98 -7.84 0.06 -4.21
CA GLY A 98 -7.12 0.31 -5.45
C GLY A 98 -7.55 1.61 -6.15
N SER A 99 -8.41 2.42 -5.52
CA SER A 99 -8.85 3.72 -6.02
C SER A 99 -9.39 4.58 -4.88
N ASP A 100 -9.53 5.87 -5.13
CA ASP A 100 -10.30 6.74 -4.26
C ASP A 100 -11.77 6.29 -4.19
N PHE A 101 -12.39 6.54 -3.04
CA PHE A 101 -13.81 6.27 -2.82
C PHE A 101 -14.47 7.44 -2.09
N LYS A 102 -15.80 7.51 -2.25
CA LYS A 102 -16.64 8.49 -1.55
C LYS A 102 -16.99 7.99 -0.16
N VAL A 103 -16.90 8.88 0.82
CA VAL A 103 -17.40 8.68 2.18
C VAL A 103 -18.66 9.52 2.35
N ASP A 104 -19.78 8.86 2.64
CA ASP A 104 -21.08 9.53 2.76
C ASP A 104 -21.31 10.11 4.15
N THR A 105 -20.84 9.43 5.20
CA THR A 105 -21.08 9.84 6.60
C THR A 105 -19.95 9.35 7.50
N ILE A 106 -19.54 10.20 8.43
CA ILE A 106 -18.63 9.85 9.52
C ILE A 106 -19.32 10.25 10.81
N GLU A 107 -19.60 9.26 11.64
CA GLU A 107 -20.24 9.42 12.95
C GLU A 107 -19.14 9.45 14.01
N VAL A 108 -19.18 10.44 14.91
CA VAL A 108 -18.25 10.59 16.02
C VAL A 108 -19.00 10.37 17.32
N SER A 109 -18.50 9.48 18.15
CA SER A 109 -18.98 9.28 19.52
C SER A 109 -18.12 10.13 20.46
N VAL A 110 -18.75 11.03 21.21
CA VAL A 110 -18.08 11.88 22.20
C VAL A 110 -18.38 11.34 23.59
N GLU A 111 -17.35 11.27 24.45
CA GLU A 111 -17.44 10.69 25.80
C GLU A 111 -18.34 11.50 26.77
N SER A 112 -18.79 12.70 26.39
CA SER A 112 -19.65 13.53 27.22
C SER A 112 -21.02 12.87 27.42
N HIS A 113 -21.30 12.49 28.68
CA HIS A 113 -22.59 12.07 29.19
C HIS A 113 -23.73 13.04 28.81
N ILE A 114 -24.29 12.93 27.61
CA ILE A 114 -25.66 13.29 27.27
C ILE A 114 -26.01 12.42 26.07
N SER A 115 -27.18 11.81 26.15
CA SER A 115 -27.88 11.13 25.06
C SER A 115 -28.13 12.08 23.87
N SER A 116 -27.10 12.48 23.14
CA SER A 116 -27.22 13.05 21.79
C SER A 116 -26.70 12.05 20.77
N PRO A 117 -27.59 11.43 19.98
CA PRO A 117 -27.16 10.65 18.85
C PRO A 117 -26.64 11.61 17.77
N ASN A 118 -25.49 11.28 17.19
CA ASN A 118 -25.04 11.74 15.88
C ASN A 118 -24.36 13.11 15.81
N THR A 119 -23.19 13.25 16.44
CA THR A 119 -22.20 14.21 15.93
C THR A 119 -21.64 13.64 14.63
N CYS A 120 -22.01 14.22 13.49
CA CYS A 120 -21.48 13.84 12.19
C CYS A 120 -20.47 14.87 11.71
N VAL A 121 -19.39 14.42 11.09
CA VAL A 121 -18.41 15.31 10.45
C VAL A 121 -18.52 15.16 8.94
N TYR A 122 -18.57 16.31 8.26
CA TYR A 122 -18.55 16.38 6.82
C TYR A 122 -17.15 16.73 6.32
N PHE A 123 -16.59 15.87 5.47
CA PHE A 123 -15.37 16.17 4.74
C PHE A 123 -15.74 16.41 3.26
N PRO A 124 -15.50 17.61 2.71
CA PRO A 124 -15.73 17.83 1.29
C PRO A 124 -14.81 16.91 0.48
N THR A 125 -15.39 16.04 -0.34
CA THR A 125 -14.61 15.27 -1.32
C THR A 125 -14.10 16.22 -2.40
N THR A 126 -12.79 16.47 -2.39
CA THR A 126 -12.12 17.40 -3.33
C THR A 126 -11.76 16.75 -4.66
N ASN A 127 -11.74 15.41 -4.73
CA ASN A 127 -11.27 14.67 -5.90
C ASN A 127 -12.41 13.94 -6.62
N ARG A 128 -12.38 13.96 -7.96
CA ARG A 128 -13.26 13.11 -8.78
C ARG A 128 -12.91 11.65 -8.49
N THR A 129 -13.86 10.92 -7.92
CA THR A 129 -13.74 9.49 -7.68
C THR A 129 -13.94 8.75 -9.00
N TYR A 130 -12.86 8.30 -9.63
CA TYR A 130 -12.94 7.19 -10.56
C TYR A 130 -13.08 5.93 -9.71
N GLY A 131 -14.32 5.56 -9.40
CA GLY A 131 -14.58 4.38 -8.60
C GLY A 131 -14.17 3.14 -9.38
N SER A 132 -13.26 2.33 -8.81
CA SER A 132 -13.08 0.97 -9.31
C SER A 132 -14.38 0.19 -9.10
N ASP A 133 -14.74 -0.65 -10.07
CA ASP A 133 -15.91 -1.52 -9.96
C ASP A 133 -15.73 -2.51 -8.81
N TYR A 134 -14.48 -2.91 -8.55
CA TYR A 134 -14.11 -3.90 -7.56
C TYR A 134 -12.89 -3.46 -6.71
N PRO A 135 -12.83 -3.84 -5.43
CA PRO A 135 -11.65 -3.56 -4.59
C PRO A 135 -10.42 -4.30 -5.14
N ALA A 136 -9.23 -3.71 -5.07
CA ALA A 136 -7.98 -4.42 -5.38
C ALA A 136 -7.77 -5.60 -4.42
N PHE A 137 -7.82 -5.33 -3.10
CA PHE A 137 -7.73 -6.34 -2.04
C PHE A 137 -9.00 -6.31 -1.15
N PRO A 138 -9.97 -7.19 -1.41
CA PRO A 138 -11.19 -7.33 -0.63
C PRO A 138 -10.87 -7.99 0.71
N LEU A 139 -11.72 -7.77 1.70
CA LEU A 139 -11.60 -8.40 3.01
C LEU A 139 -11.59 -9.93 2.88
N SER A 140 -12.49 -10.48 2.05
CA SER A 140 -12.70 -11.91 1.78
C SER A 140 -12.85 -12.81 3.01
N ARG A 141 -13.13 -12.23 4.17
CA ARG A 141 -13.36 -12.94 5.41
C ARG A 141 -14.78 -13.47 5.44
N ASN A 142 -14.92 -14.73 5.84
CA ASN A 142 -16.22 -15.35 6.09
C ASN A 142 -17.20 -15.24 4.91
N LEU A 143 -16.71 -15.27 3.67
CA LEU A 143 -17.56 -15.16 2.49
C LEU A 143 -18.52 -16.33 2.38
N LYS A 144 -19.73 -16.07 1.92
CA LYS A 144 -20.70 -17.11 1.60
C LYS A 144 -20.34 -17.85 0.31
N PHE A 145 -19.87 -17.10 -0.67
CA PHE A 145 -19.52 -17.58 -2.00
C PHE A 145 -18.02 -17.34 -2.22
N HIS A 146 -17.27 -18.42 -2.43
CA HIS A 146 -15.84 -18.40 -2.70
C HIS A 146 -15.59 -18.59 -4.20
N ASP A 147 -16.13 -17.69 -5.01
CA ASP A 147 -16.11 -17.85 -6.47
C ASP A 147 -14.76 -17.51 -7.10
N LEU A 148 -13.88 -16.82 -6.37
CA LEU A 148 -12.56 -16.39 -6.83
C LEU A 148 -11.46 -16.85 -5.85
N PRO A 149 -10.27 -17.25 -6.33
CA PRO A 149 -9.15 -17.69 -5.50
C PRO A 149 -8.41 -16.50 -4.85
N ILE A 150 -9.16 -15.57 -4.28
CA ILE A 150 -8.64 -14.38 -3.61
C ILE A 150 -8.43 -14.70 -2.13
N PRO A 151 -7.23 -14.47 -1.56
CA PRO A 151 -6.97 -14.72 -0.15
C PRO A 151 -7.78 -13.77 0.74
N GLU A 152 -8.02 -14.19 1.97
CA GLU A 152 -8.47 -13.30 3.04
C GLU A 152 -7.40 -12.23 3.33
N LEU A 153 -7.84 -10.99 3.54
CA LEU A 153 -6.97 -9.91 3.98
C LEU A 153 -6.58 -10.14 5.45
N PRO A 154 -5.29 -10.33 5.78
CA PRO A 154 -4.85 -10.51 7.16
C PRO A 154 -5.16 -9.26 7.98
N LEU A 155 -5.95 -9.38 9.06
CA LEU A 155 -6.39 -8.23 9.85
C LEU A 155 -5.22 -7.56 10.58
N GLU A 156 -4.13 -8.28 10.83
CA GLU A 156 -2.90 -7.78 11.42
C GLU A 156 -2.28 -6.65 10.59
N CYS A 157 -2.60 -6.54 9.30
CA CYS A 157 -2.13 -5.46 8.44
C CYS A 157 -2.57 -4.07 8.95
N PHE A 158 -3.74 -3.98 9.58
CA PHE A 158 -4.19 -2.75 10.20
C PHE A 158 -3.28 -2.38 11.37
N ASN A 159 -2.97 -3.32 12.26
CA ASN A 159 -2.06 -3.07 13.38
C ASN A 159 -0.67 -2.63 12.87
N HIS A 160 -0.10 -3.35 11.89
CA HIS A 160 1.19 -2.97 11.31
C HIS A 160 1.17 -1.55 10.73
N TYR A 161 0.11 -1.16 10.00
CA TYR A 161 -0.01 0.19 9.46
C TYR A 161 -0.01 1.28 10.54
N TYR A 162 -0.78 1.09 11.62
CA TYR A 162 -0.86 2.07 12.70
C TYR A 162 0.43 2.16 13.53
N GLN A 163 1.25 1.10 13.53
CA GLN A 163 2.58 1.07 14.15
C GLN A 163 3.69 1.72 13.30
N LEU A 164 3.46 1.95 12.01
CA LEU A 164 4.45 2.62 11.14
C LEU A 164 4.72 4.06 11.62
N SER A 165 5.96 4.51 11.43
CA SER A 165 6.34 5.91 11.62
C SER A 165 5.57 6.83 10.67
N GLU A 166 5.50 8.12 10.97
CA GLU A 166 4.85 9.08 10.06
C GLU A 166 5.51 9.13 8.68
N ASP A 167 6.84 9.05 8.64
CA ASP A 167 7.60 8.99 7.39
C ASP A 167 7.22 7.76 6.55
N ASP A 168 7.12 6.59 7.19
CA ASP A 168 6.72 5.35 6.52
C ASP A 168 5.26 5.40 6.06
N ARG A 169 4.36 5.95 6.88
CA ARG A 169 2.95 6.15 6.49
C ARG A 169 2.81 7.13 5.33
N SER A 170 3.66 8.16 5.26
CA SER A 170 3.64 9.14 4.18
C SER A 170 3.84 8.51 2.79
N MET A 171 4.46 7.32 2.72
CA MET A 171 4.59 6.56 1.46
C MET A 171 3.24 6.17 0.87
N PHE A 172 2.25 5.81 1.72
CA PHE A 172 0.89 5.48 1.27
C PHE A 172 0.17 6.73 0.74
N SER A 173 0.31 7.86 1.43
CA SER A 173 -0.22 9.14 0.96
C SER A 173 0.41 9.57 -0.38
N ARG A 174 1.73 9.37 -0.54
CA ARG A 174 2.46 9.65 -1.79
C ARG A 174 2.01 8.70 -2.92
N TYR A 175 1.84 7.42 -2.63
CA TYR A 175 1.31 6.44 -3.58
C TYR A 175 -0.03 6.88 -4.16
N LEU A 176 -0.99 7.22 -3.29
CA LEU A 176 -2.30 7.72 -3.72
C LEU A 176 -2.21 9.06 -4.47
N ARG A 177 -1.28 9.94 -4.08
CA ARG A 177 -1.03 11.19 -4.81
C ARG A 177 -0.56 10.93 -6.24
N TYR A 178 0.38 10.00 -6.44
CA TYR A 178 0.86 9.63 -7.79
C TYR A 178 -0.23 8.94 -8.60
N GLN A 179 -1.06 8.12 -7.96
CA GLN A 179 -2.22 7.52 -8.60
C GLN A 179 -3.21 8.55 -9.17
N ARG A 180 -3.36 9.68 -8.48
CA ARG A 180 -4.22 10.80 -8.90
C ARG A 180 -3.59 11.70 -9.97
N MET A 181 -2.32 11.51 -10.33
CA MET A 181 -1.66 12.35 -11.33
C MET A 181 -2.17 12.06 -12.75
N LYS A 182 -2.36 13.15 -13.52
CA LYS A 182 -2.76 13.07 -14.93
C LYS A 182 -1.58 12.82 -15.87
N SER A 183 -0.40 13.35 -15.54
CA SER A 183 0.81 13.11 -16.34
C SER A 183 1.30 11.69 -16.10
N GLU A 184 1.39 10.90 -17.16
CA GLU A 184 1.83 9.51 -17.09
C GLU A 184 3.31 9.39 -16.71
N GLU A 185 4.13 10.33 -17.21
CA GLU A 185 5.56 10.40 -16.91
C GLU A 185 5.80 10.69 -15.43
N GLU A 186 5.12 11.70 -14.87
CA GLU A 186 5.23 12.03 -13.43
C GLU A 186 4.68 10.91 -12.55
N ARG A 187 3.60 10.24 -12.99
CA ARG A 187 3.06 9.06 -12.30
C ARG A 187 4.08 7.92 -12.31
N PHE A 188 4.69 7.64 -13.45
CA PHE A 188 5.75 6.64 -13.59
C PHE A 188 6.94 6.95 -12.68
N LEU A 189 7.49 8.16 -12.73
CA LEU A 189 8.59 8.59 -11.87
C LEU A 189 8.24 8.49 -10.39
N GLY A 190 7.03 8.91 -10.03
CA GLY A 190 6.51 8.85 -8.67
C GLY A 190 6.46 7.43 -8.12
N TYR A 191 5.88 6.51 -8.89
CA TYR A 191 5.87 5.09 -8.53
C TYR A 191 7.27 4.51 -8.43
N PHE A 192 8.14 4.83 -9.39
CA PHE A 192 9.51 4.32 -9.40
C PHE A 192 10.30 4.77 -8.16
N ARG A 193 10.20 6.05 -7.78
CA ARG A 193 10.87 6.58 -6.57
C ARG A 193 10.42 5.87 -5.29
N LEU A 194 9.13 5.58 -5.17
CA LEU A 194 8.62 4.83 -4.02
C LEU A 194 9.09 3.37 -4.03
N LEU A 195 9.05 2.72 -5.19
CA LEU A 195 9.52 1.34 -5.35
C LEU A 195 11.00 1.21 -5.02
N GLU A 196 11.83 2.13 -5.51
CA GLU A 196 13.25 2.18 -5.19
C GLU A 196 13.49 2.32 -3.68
N SER A 197 12.76 3.23 -3.02
CA SER A 197 12.87 3.41 -1.57
C SER A 197 12.50 2.13 -0.79
N LEU A 198 11.50 1.38 -1.25
CA LEU A 198 11.02 0.16 -0.59
C LEU A 198 11.90 -1.07 -0.88
N THR A 199 12.61 -1.08 -2.00
CA THR A 199 13.45 -2.20 -2.45
C THR A 199 14.94 -1.97 -2.20
N TYR A 200 15.31 -0.80 -1.68
CA TYR A 200 16.69 -0.42 -1.44
C TYR A 200 17.41 -1.44 -0.53
N LYS A 201 18.51 -1.98 -1.06
CA LYS A 201 19.42 -2.88 -0.36
C LYS A 201 20.84 -2.37 -0.59
N THR A 202 21.68 -2.47 0.43
CA THR A 202 23.13 -2.28 0.30
C THR A 202 23.82 -3.56 0.71
N LYS A 203 24.95 -3.85 0.07
CA LYS A 203 25.82 -4.95 0.46
C LYS A 203 27.25 -4.57 0.15
N PRO A 204 28.22 -4.93 1.00
CA PRO A 204 29.62 -4.73 0.67
C PRO A 204 30.10 -5.75 -0.39
N TYR A 205 31.07 -5.37 -1.23
CA TYR A 205 31.76 -6.30 -2.15
C TYR A 205 32.69 -7.25 -1.40
N VAL A 206 33.43 -6.71 -0.43
CA VAL A 206 34.37 -7.41 0.45
C VAL A 206 34.15 -6.99 1.90
N ASP A 207 34.69 -7.74 2.85
CA ASP A 207 34.58 -7.38 4.27
C ASP A 207 35.05 -5.94 4.54
N PRO A 208 34.21 -5.06 5.12
CA PRO A 208 34.56 -3.65 5.33
C PRO A 208 35.78 -3.45 6.22
N GLU A 209 35.92 -4.24 7.27
CA GLU A 209 37.02 -4.12 8.24
C GLU A 209 38.35 -4.52 7.60
N ALA A 210 38.40 -5.68 6.93
CA ALA A 210 39.59 -6.13 6.22
C ALA A 210 40.00 -5.16 5.08
N LEU A 211 39.04 -4.54 4.39
CA LEU A 211 39.33 -3.55 3.36
C LEU A 211 39.90 -2.25 3.95
N GLU A 212 39.36 -1.79 5.08
CA GLU A 212 39.83 -0.59 5.75
C GLU A 212 41.27 -0.77 6.28
N GLU A 213 41.57 -1.92 6.87
CA GLU A 213 42.93 -2.28 7.30
C GLU A 213 43.91 -2.28 6.12
N LEU A 214 43.57 -2.95 5.02
CA LEU A 214 44.38 -2.97 3.80
C LEU A 214 44.63 -1.56 3.24
N LEU A 215 43.59 -0.72 3.20
CA LEU A 215 43.68 0.64 2.66
C LEU A 215 44.55 1.55 3.53
N ASN A 216 44.49 1.40 4.85
CA ASN A 216 45.31 2.16 5.79
C ASN A 216 46.79 1.74 5.71
N ASP A 217 47.05 0.42 5.67
CA ASP A 217 48.41 -0.10 5.58
C ASP A 217 49.09 0.23 4.25
N SER A 218 48.32 0.24 3.17
CA SER A 218 48.82 0.54 1.82
C SER A 218 48.89 2.04 1.51
N GLU A 219 48.34 2.93 2.35
CA GLU A 219 48.25 4.37 2.07
C GLU A 219 49.61 4.98 1.70
N LYS A 220 50.66 4.72 2.51
CA LYS A 220 52.01 5.24 2.26
C LYS A 220 52.59 4.72 0.94
N CYS A 221 52.40 3.43 0.66
CA CYS A 221 52.88 2.81 -0.57
C CYS A 221 52.16 3.37 -1.81
N ILE A 222 50.86 3.63 -1.71
CA ILE A 222 50.06 4.25 -2.77
C ILE A 222 50.51 5.69 -3.02
N LEU A 223 50.77 6.48 -1.97
CA LEU A 223 51.27 7.85 -2.06
C LEU A 223 52.65 7.91 -2.74
N GLU A 224 53.56 7.00 -2.37
CA GLU A 224 54.90 6.92 -2.98
C GLU A 224 54.83 6.47 -4.45
N SER A 225 53.95 5.51 -4.77
CA SER A 225 53.82 4.97 -6.14
C SER A 225 53.15 5.94 -7.11
N LEU A 226 52.26 6.82 -6.61
CA LEU A 226 51.54 7.83 -7.41
C LEU A 226 52.18 9.22 -7.34
N ASN A 227 53.39 9.32 -6.79
CA ASN A 227 54.06 10.59 -6.55
C ASN A 227 54.26 11.37 -7.87
N GLY A 228 53.84 12.64 -7.89
CA GLY A 228 53.87 13.51 -9.08
C GLY A 228 52.69 13.37 -10.05
N LYS A 229 51.76 12.44 -9.85
CA LYS A 229 50.55 12.24 -10.71
C LYS A 229 49.24 12.72 -10.08
N GLY A 230 49.30 13.29 -8.87
CA GLY A 230 48.15 13.87 -8.16
C GLY A 230 48.59 14.50 -6.83
N SER A 231 47.72 15.29 -6.20
CA SER A 231 48.00 15.82 -4.86
C SER A 231 47.76 14.76 -3.78
N ASN A 232 48.46 14.86 -2.64
CA ASN A 232 48.21 13.99 -1.48
C ASN A 232 46.74 14.00 -1.04
N LYS A 233 46.04 15.12 -1.25
CA LYS A 233 44.61 15.26 -0.93
C LYS A 233 43.74 14.44 -1.88
N ASP A 234 44.08 14.39 -3.16
CA ASP A 234 43.34 13.62 -4.16
C ASP A 234 43.49 12.11 -3.93
N ILE A 235 44.69 11.68 -3.55
CA ILE A 235 44.97 10.27 -3.26
C ILE A 235 44.21 9.81 -2.00
N LYS A 236 44.18 10.63 -0.93
CA LYS A 236 43.34 10.35 0.24
C LYS A 236 41.84 10.30 -0.10
N THR A 237 41.40 11.16 -1.00
CA THR A 237 40.02 11.16 -1.49
C THR A 237 39.71 9.89 -2.27
N LEU A 238 40.66 9.38 -3.07
CA LEU A 238 40.52 8.11 -3.78
C LEU A 238 40.37 6.95 -2.80
N ILE A 239 41.22 6.85 -1.78
CA ILE A 239 41.15 5.80 -0.73
C ILE A 239 39.78 5.83 -0.04
N SER A 240 39.32 7.02 0.37
CA SER A 240 37.99 7.18 0.96
C SER A 240 36.86 6.77 0.01
N ARG A 241 37.00 7.05 -1.29
CA ARG A 241 36.02 6.62 -2.31
C ARG A 241 36.01 5.10 -2.47
N ILE A 242 37.15 4.41 -2.40
CA ILE A 242 37.20 2.94 -2.47
C ILE A 242 36.40 2.34 -1.30
N GLY A 243 36.61 2.82 -0.08
CA GLY A 243 35.84 2.37 1.09
C GLY A 243 34.33 2.60 0.92
N ARG A 244 33.93 3.75 0.37
CA ARG A 244 32.51 4.03 0.06
C ARG A 244 31.95 3.11 -1.02
N LEU A 245 32.70 2.90 -2.10
CA LEU A 245 32.30 2.04 -3.23
C LEU A 245 32.17 0.57 -2.82
N ASN A 246 32.88 0.13 -1.77
CA ASN A 246 32.70 -1.22 -1.26
C ASN A 246 31.23 -1.49 -0.91
N ASN A 247 30.53 -0.51 -0.34
CA ASN A 247 29.12 -0.64 0.06
C ASN A 247 28.11 -0.52 -1.10
N SER A 248 28.57 -0.28 -2.33
CA SER A 248 27.71 -0.07 -3.51
C SER A 248 27.61 -1.31 -4.41
N LYS A 249 27.58 -2.52 -3.84
CA LYS A 249 27.35 -3.76 -4.60
C LYS A 249 26.00 -3.79 -5.31
N TYR A 250 25.02 -3.12 -4.72
CA TYR A 250 23.66 -3.04 -5.23
C TYR A 250 23.45 -1.69 -5.91
N ASN A 251 23.05 -1.73 -7.18
CA ASN A 251 22.47 -0.60 -7.88
C ASN A 251 20.94 -0.74 -7.89
N THR A 252 20.22 0.32 -8.26
CA THR A 252 18.74 0.33 -8.26
C THR A 252 18.13 -0.81 -9.06
N ALA A 253 18.66 -1.09 -10.26
CA ALA A 253 18.17 -2.18 -11.09
C ALA A 253 18.37 -3.54 -10.41
N LYS A 254 19.52 -3.77 -9.77
CA LYS A 254 19.79 -5.01 -9.03
C LYS A 254 18.90 -5.17 -7.81
N CYS A 255 18.58 -4.09 -7.09
CA CYS A 255 17.61 -4.10 -6.00
C CYS A 255 16.22 -4.55 -6.47
N ILE A 256 15.74 -3.96 -7.56
CA ILE A 256 14.42 -4.28 -8.14
C ILE A 256 14.41 -5.69 -8.72
N ILE A 257 15.48 -6.13 -9.41
CA ILE A 257 15.62 -7.50 -9.91
C ILE A 257 15.60 -8.52 -8.77
N ASP A 258 16.33 -8.28 -7.68
CA ASP A 258 16.33 -9.19 -6.54
C ASP A 258 14.95 -9.23 -5.86
N PHE A 259 14.24 -8.09 -5.78
CA PHE A 259 12.86 -8.05 -5.31
C PHE A 259 11.91 -8.79 -6.26
N TYR A 260 12.04 -8.59 -7.57
CA TYR A 260 11.26 -9.28 -8.60
C TYR A 260 11.48 -10.80 -8.53
N ALA A 261 12.71 -11.24 -8.27
CA ALA A 261 13.04 -12.64 -8.12
C ALA A 261 12.36 -13.31 -6.91
N GLU A 262 12.16 -12.57 -5.81
CA GLU A 262 11.42 -13.05 -4.62
C GLU A 262 9.94 -13.34 -4.92
N LEU A 263 9.36 -12.75 -5.96
CA LEU A 263 7.94 -12.90 -6.28
C LEU A 263 7.58 -14.33 -6.74
N PRO A 264 6.34 -14.78 -6.47
CA PRO A 264 5.88 -16.11 -6.90
C PRO A 264 5.98 -16.32 -8.40
N SER A 265 6.39 -17.53 -8.82
CA SER A 265 6.55 -17.89 -10.24
C SER A 265 5.26 -17.68 -11.04
N ALA A 266 4.10 -18.03 -10.48
CA ALA A 266 2.80 -17.85 -11.13
C ALA A 266 2.54 -16.39 -11.56
N LEU A 267 3.00 -15.41 -10.77
CA LEU A 267 2.88 -14.00 -11.14
C LEU A 267 3.84 -13.65 -12.28
N LYS A 268 5.10 -14.09 -12.19
CA LYS A 268 6.16 -13.81 -13.19
C LYS A 268 5.84 -14.43 -14.54
N GLU A 269 5.28 -15.64 -14.53
CA GLU A 269 4.83 -16.33 -15.74
C GLU A 269 3.70 -15.56 -16.43
N GLY A 270 2.75 -15.01 -15.66
CA GLY A 270 1.59 -14.28 -16.18
C GLY A 270 1.85 -12.85 -16.68
N ILE A 271 3.08 -12.33 -16.57
CA ILE A 271 3.43 -10.97 -17.03
C ILE A 271 4.48 -10.98 -18.14
N VAL A 272 4.43 -9.97 -19.01
CA VAL A 272 5.29 -9.86 -20.21
C VAL A 272 6.73 -9.45 -19.89
N PHE A 273 7.00 -8.98 -18.67
CA PHE A 273 8.27 -8.36 -18.28
C PHE A 273 9.28 -9.36 -17.69
N GLU A 274 10.54 -9.20 -18.10
CA GLU A 274 11.70 -9.95 -17.62
C GLU A 274 12.76 -9.04 -16.98
N ASN A 275 13.86 -9.64 -16.50
CA ASN A 275 14.95 -8.90 -15.85
C ASN A 275 15.60 -7.86 -16.77
N GLN A 276 15.62 -8.10 -18.08
CA GLN A 276 16.17 -7.15 -19.05
C GLN A 276 15.28 -5.89 -19.14
N ASP A 277 13.95 -6.05 -19.12
CA ASP A 277 13.03 -4.91 -19.15
C ASP A 277 13.17 -4.03 -17.89
N ILE A 278 13.51 -4.62 -16.73
CA ILE A 278 13.79 -3.84 -15.52
C ILE A 278 14.98 -2.89 -15.75
N GLN A 279 16.02 -3.31 -16.48
CA GLN A 279 17.15 -2.46 -16.82
C GLN A 279 16.73 -1.30 -17.75
N ASP A 280 15.87 -1.58 -18.72
CA ASP A 280 15.36 -0.56 -19.64
C ASP A 280 14.49 0.48 -18.90
N ILE A 281 13.66 0.02 -17.95
CA ILE A 281 12.86 0.90 -17.08
C ILE A 281 13.78 1.79 -16.22
N CYS A 282 14.83 1.21 -15.62
CA CYS A 282 15.81 1.96 -14.85
C CYS A 282 16.54 3.01 -15.70
N THR A 283 16.90 2.65 -16.93
CA THR A 283 17.54 3.55 -17.89
C THR A 283 16.63 4.72 -18.23
N LEU A 284 15.38 4.45 -18.61
CA LEU A 284 14.38 5.48 -18.88
C LEU A 284 14.22 6.43 -17.68
N ARG A 285 14.08 5.89 -16.47
CA ARG A 285 13.98 6.71 -15.26
C ARG A 285 15.18 7.63 -15.09
N ASN A 286 16.39 7.13 -15.34
CA ASN A 286 17.61 7.93 -15.24
C ASN A 286 17.62 9.03 -16.30
N ASP A 287 17.24 8.70 -17.53
CA ASP A 287 17.19 9.67 -18.61
C ASP A 287 16.21 10.80 -18.33
N ILE A 288 15.01 10.47 -17.84
CA ILE A 288 14.03 11.48 -17.42
C ILE A 288 14.58 12.32 -16.26
N THR A 289 15.13 11.68 -15.22
CA THR A 289 15.60 12.37 -14.00
C THR A 289 16.77 13.31 -14.27
N HIS A 290 17.64 12.98 -15.21
CA HIS A 290 18.80 13.77 -15.59
C HIS A 290 18.56 14.66 -16.81
N ALA A 291 17.33 14.70 -17.34
CA ALA A 291 16.96 15.44 -18.55
C ALA A 291 17.86 15.08 -19.75
N ASN A 292 18.24 13.81 -19.87
CA ASN A 292 18.91 13.29 -21.06
C ASN A 292 17.92 13.25 -22.23
N ALA A 293 18.43 13.22 -23.46
CA ALA A 293 17.59 12.99 -24.63
C ALA A 293 17.08 11.54 -24.63
N TYR A 294 15.76 11.36 -24.61
CA TYR A 294 15.11 10.06 -24.74
C TYR A 294 13.90 10.16 -25.68
N THR A 295 13.44 9.01 -26.17
CA THR A 295 12.20 8.92 -26.94
C THR A 295 11.49 7.65 -26.51
N ILE A 296 10.26 7.80 -26.04
CA ILE A 296 9.42 6.68 -25.63
C ILE A 296 8.00 6.91 -26.14
N ASP A 297 7.42 5.84 -26.65
CA ASP A 297 6.02 5.81 -27.06
C ASP A 297 5.08 5.75 -25.83
N GLU A 298 3.89 6.33 -25.95
CA GLU A 298 2.91 6.40 -24.87
C GLU A 298 2.52 5.01 -24.37
N ASP A 299 2.29 4.05 -25.28
CA ASP A 299 1.94 2.68 -24.91
C ASP A 299 3.06 2.00 -24.10
N LYS A 300 4.32 2.26 -24.47
CA LYS A 300 5.48 1.69 -23.77
C LYS A 300 5.62 2.30 -22.37
N LEU A 301 5.43 3.61 -22.24
CA LEU A 301 5.41 4.29 -20.95
C LEU A 301 4.27 3.80 -20.06
N ALA A 302 3.07 3.59 -20.62
CA ALA A 302 1.92 3.06 -19.89
C ALA A 302 2.18 1.64 -19.36
N LYS A 303 2.80 0.76 -20.17
CA LYS A 303 3.22 -0.58 -19.73
C LYS A 303 4.26 -0.52 -18.61
N TYR A 304 5.27 0.34 -18.75
CA TYR A 304 6.32 0.52 -17.72
C TYR A 304 5.73 1.06 -16.41
N SER A 305 4.79 2.02 -16.51
CA SER A 305 4.06 2.58 -15.38
C SER A 305 3.22 1.52 -14.68
N SER A 306 2.50 0.68 -15.44
CA SER A 306 1.68 -0.41 -14.91
C SER A 306 2.52 -1.48 -14.21
N PHE A 307 3.62 -1.92 -14.83
CA PHE A 307 4.55 -2.87 -14.21
C PHE A 307 5.16 -2.33 -12.91
N THR A 308 5.62 -1.07 -12.93
CA THR A 308 6.17 -0.41 -11.74
C THR A 308 5.11 -0.28 -10.63
N ASN A 309 3.86 0.05 -10.98
CA ASN A 309 2.75 0.11 -10.03
C ASN A 309 2.45 -1.27 -9.41
N ALA A 310 2.45 -2.34 -10.20
CA ALA A 310 2.23 -3.70 -9.71
C ALA A 310 3.29 -4.11 -8.67
N LEU A 311 4.58 -3.88 -8.97
CA LEU A 311 5.67 -4.13 -8.03
C LEU A 311 5.57 -3.26 -6.78
N LEU A 312 5.28 -1.97 -6.95
CA LEU A 312 5.11 -1.03 -5.85
C LEU A 312 3.97 -1.44 -4.93
N TYR A 313 2.83 -1.85 -5.48
CA TYR A 313 1.69 -2.32 -4.71
C TYR A 313 2.05 -3.53 -3.85
N ILE A 314 2.74 -4.53 -4.43
CA ILE A 314 3.20 -5.70 -3.67
C ILE A 314 4.21 -5.29 -2.58
N ALA A 315 5.11 -4.35 -2.86
CA ALA A 315 6.06 -3.84 -1.87
C ALA A 315 5.36 -3.11 -0.71
N LEU A 316 4.31 -2.33 -0.99
CA LEU A 316 3.48 -1.68 0.03
C LEU A 316 2.73 -2.72 0.87
N LEU A 317 2.15 -3.75 0.25
CA LEU A 317 1.52 -4.86 0.99
C LEU A 317 2.54 -5.59 1.88
N LYS A 318 3.76 -5.86 1.40
CA LYS A 318 4.85 -6.43 2.19
C LYS A 318 5.20 -5.56 3.40
N LYS A 319 5.20 -4.23 3.24
CA LYS A 319 5.42 -3.27 4.35
C LYS A 319 4.29 -3.33 5.41
N LEU A 320 3.08 -3.74 5.02
CA LEU A 320 1.96 -4.02 5.93
C LEU A 320 2.01 -5.43 6.55
N GLY A 321 3.06 -6.22 6.28
CA GLY A 321 3.21 -7.59 6.76
C GLY A 321 2.39 -8.62 5.97
N ILE A 322 1.85 -8.26 4.80
CA ILE A 322 1.13 -9.18 3.93
C ILE A 322 2.13 -9.97 3.09
N HIS A 323 1.97 -11.30 3.05
CA HIS A 323 2.84 -12.18 2.29
C HIS A 323 2.76 -11.91 0.78
N GLN A 324 3.89 -12.04 0.09
CA GLN A 324 3.99 -11.73 -1.35
C GLN A 324 3.09 -12.64 -2.20
N GLU A 325 2.84 -13.87 -1.76
CA GLU A 325 1.88 -14.78 -2.40
C GLU A 325 0.45 -14.22 -2.38
N SER A 326 0.03 -13.63 -1.27
CA SER A 326 -1.30 -13.01 -1.18
C SER A 326 -1.37 -11.76 -2.06
N GLY A 327 -0.32 -10.94 -2.06
CA GLY A 327 -0.20 -9.77 -2.93
C GLY A 327 -0.25 -10.14 -4.42
N ALA A 328 0.46 -11.19 -4.82
CA ALA A 328 0.47 -11.71 -6.19
C ALA A 328 -0.91 -12.18 -6.66
N LYS A 329 -1.73 -12.72 -5.76
CA LYS A 329 -3.11 -13.14 -6.08
C LYS A 329 -4.07 -11.98 -6.29
N VAL A 330 -3.74 -10.76 -5.86
CA VAL A 330 -4.66 -9.60 -5.95
C VAL A 330 -4.19 -8.52 -6.92
N VAL A 331 -2.89 -8.48 -7.24
CA VAL A 331 -2.29 -7.42 -8.08
C VAL A 331 -2.93 -7.30 -9.47
N HIS A 332 -3.48 -8.39 -10.00
CA HIS A 332 -4.16 -8.40 -11.30
C HIS A 332 -5.43 -7.51 -11.35
N ARG A 333 -5.93 -7.09 -10.18
CA ARG A 333 -7.12 -6.25 -10.04
C ARG A 333 -6.80 -4.76 -10.00
N LEU A 334 -5.51 -4.40 -10.07
CA LEU A 334 -5.11 -3.01 -10.20
C LEU A 334 -5.50 -2.47 -11.58
N ASN A 335 -5.83 -1.18 -11.60
CA ASN A 335 -6.06 -0.47 -12.85
C ASN A 335 -4.83 -0.58 -13.76
N SER A 336 -5.09 -0.80 -15.05
CA SER A 336 -4.07 -0.96 -16.10
C SER A 336 -3.19 -2.21 -16.00
N TYR A 337 -3.46 -3.15 -15.09
CA TYR A 337 -2.71 -4.42 -15.02
C TYR A 337 -2.82 -5.24 -16.32
N HIS A 338 -3.94 -5.15 -17.02
CA HIS A 338 -4.15 -5.78 -18.32
C HIS A 338 -3.08 -5.42 -19.37
N LEU A 339 -2.40 -4.26 -19.23
CA LEU A 339 -1.33 -3.84 -20.15
C LEU A 339 -0.06 -4.70 -20.04
N ILE A 340 0.14 -5.37 -18.90
CA ILE A 340 1.35 -6.14 -18.61
C ILE A 340 1.09 -7.64 -18.53
N GLN A 341 -0.17 -8.06 -18.68
CA GLN A 341 -0.59 -9.44 -18.64
C GLN A 341 -0.24 -10.14 -19.96
N LYS A 342 0.27 -11.38 -19.88
CA LYS A 342 0.38 -12.25 -21.05
C LYS A 342 -1.01 -12.74 -21.44
N TYR A 343 -1.36 -12.52 -22.70
CA TYR A 343 -2.51 -13.14 -23.35
C TYR A 343 -1.97 -14.30 -24.17
N ASP A 344 -2.19 -15.52 -23.67
CA ASP A 344 -1.95 -16.74 -24.44
C ASP A 344 -3.11 -17.00 -25.42
#